data_AF-A0A955BJJ2-F1
#
_entry.id   AF-A0A955BJJ2-F1
#
_cell.length_a   1.000
_cell.length_b   1.000
_cell.length_c   1.000
_cell.angle_alpha   90.00
_cell.angle_beta   90.00
_cell.angle_gamma   90.00
#
_symmetry.space_group_name_H-M   'P 1'
#
loop_
_entity.id
_entity.type
_entity.pdbx_description
1 polymer ?
#
loop_
_entity_poly.entity_id
_entity_poly.type
_entity_poly.pdbx_seq_one_letter_code
_entity_poly.pdbx_strand_id
1 'polypeptide(L)'
;MALGTSGGLLVVSLDIDGDSSNGRAGAATESATKRLLEVLQRRQVAATFAMAHPGANKLAETVTASELGHEVAVLGDSSWVGARAGRTRFARELAWRVRRASDAGLTIRSLALSDGTLDDHLDLLVKHRIGAIREATDAPPHPSRVIRPQLFRYGIWKAAVTCRLPSPGRLWKSADGLVATA
;
A
#
# COMPACT_ATOMS: atom_id res chain seq x y z
N MET A 1 -8.61 -23.92 -33.04
CA MET A 1 -9.33 -23.03 -32.09
C MET A 1 -8.31 -22.60 -31.04
N ALA A 2 -7.69 -21.44 -31.23
CA ALA A 2 -6.64 -20.96 -30.32
C ALA A 2 -7.32 -20.40 -29.06
N LEU A 3 -7.07 -21.00 -27.91
CA LEU A 3 -7.37 -20.39 -26.61
C LEU A 3 -6.47 -19.16 -26.51
N GLY A 4 -7.02 -17.98 -26.79
CA GLY A 4 -6.33 -16.73 -26.56
C GLY A 4 -5.92 -16.67 -25.10
N THR A 5 -4.63 -16.51 -24.84
CA THR A 5 -4.12 -16.28 -23.50
C THR A 5 -4.61 -14.91 -23.03
N SER A 6 -5.68 -14.92 -22.24
CA SER A 6 -6.14 -13.74 -21.50
C SER A 6 -5.10 -13.37 -20.45
N GLY A 7 -4.05 -12.65 -20.85
CA GLY A 7 -3.04 -12.12 -19.94
C GLY A 7 -3.59 -10.91 -19.17
N GLY A 8 -3.37 -10.88 -17.86
CA GLY A 8 -3.72 -9.74 -17.01
C GLY A 8 -2.67 -9.54 -15.93
N LEU A 9 -2.54 -8.30 -15.44
CA LEU A 9 -1.68 -7.97 -14.31
C LEU A 9 -2.53 -7.85 -13.03
N LEU A 10 -2.16 -8.62 -12.01
CA LEU A 10 -2.69 -8.47 -10.65
C LEU A 10 -1.60 -7.83 -9.79
N VAL A 11 -1.93 -6.72 -9.12
CA VAL A 11 -1.06 -6.09 -8.13
C VAL A 11 -1.73 -6.23 -6.77
N VAL A 12 -1.02 -6.83 -5.81
CA VAL A 12 -1.48 -6.99 -4.44
C VAL A 12 -0.78 -5.95 -3.56
N SER A 13 -1.55 -5.07 -2.94
CA SER A 13 -1.06 -4.11 -1.94
C SER A 13 -1.74 -4.39 -0.61
N LEU A 14 -0.96 -4.37 0.46
CA LEU A 14 -1.41 -4.66 1.82
C LEU A 14 -1.13 -3.45 2.71
N ASP A 15 -2.18 -2.90 3.29
CA ASP A 15 -2.08 -1.80 4.25
C ASP A 15 -1.91 -2.41 5.63
N ILE A 16 -0.71 -2.33 6.19
CA ILE A 16 -0.43 -2.77 7.55
C ILE A 16 -0.64 -1.57 8.45
N ASP A 17 -1.86 -1.47 8.95
CA ASP A 17 -2.25 -0.52 9.96
C ASP A 17 -1.91 -1.12 11.33
N GLY A 18 -0.91 -0.55 12.00
CA GLY A 18 -0.36 -1.14 13.21
C GLY A 18 0.98 -0.53 13.56
N ASP A 19 0.93 0.45 14.45
CA ASP A 19 2.07 0.72 15.30
C ASP A 19 2.17 -0.49 16.24
N SER A 20 3.26 -1.27 16.15
CA SER A 20 3.45 -2.52 16.90
C SER A 20 3.46 -2.33 18.43
N SER A 21 3.15 -1.13 18.91
CA SER A 21 3.13 -0.65 20.29
C SER A 21 1.87 -1.07 21.08
N ASN A 22 0.74 -1.40 20.42
CA ASN A 22 -0.48 -1.86 21.09
C ASN A 22 -0.57 -3.40 21.19
N GLY A 23 0.07 -3.95 22.23
CA GLY A 23 0.28 -5.36 22.54
C GLY A 23 -0.55 -6.41 21.78
N ARG A 24 -1.86 -6.54 22.06
CA ARG A 24 -2.69 -7.64 21.50
C ARG A 24 -3.08 -7.44 20.04
N ALA A 25 -3.46 -6.22 19.64
CA ALA A 25 -3.84 -5.94 18.26
C ALA A 25 -2.63 -6.00 17.33
N GLY A 26 -1.48 -5.47 17.77
CA GLY A 26 -0.22 -5.56 17.04
C GLY A 26 0.21 -7.01 16.79
N ALA A 27 0.16 -7.86 17.82
CA ALA A 27 0.50 -9.27 17.69
C ALA A 27 -0.44 -10.05 16.73
N ALA A 28 -1.74 -9.74 16.74
CA ALA A 28 -2.69 -10.34 15.81
C ALA A 28 -2.43 -9.91 14.36
N THR A 29 -2.17 -8.62 14.12
CA THR A 29 -1.80 -8.09 12.79
C THR A 29 -0.49 -8.71 12.31
N GLU A 30 0.50 -8.86 13.19
CA GLU A 30 1.77 -9.51 12.88
C GLU A 30 1.58 -10.98 12.47
N SER A 31 0.82 -11.74 13.25
CA SER A 31 0.49 -13.13 12.95
C SER A 31 -0.27 -13.27 11.63
N ALA A 32 -1.28 -12.42 11.39
CA ALA A 32 -2.04 -12.42 10.14
C ALA A 32 -1.15 -12.08 8.94
N THR A 33 -0.25 -11.09 9.07
CA THR A 33 0.69 -10.70 8.01
C THR A 33 1.65 -11.83 7.69
N LYS A 34 2.21 -12.51 8.69
CA LYS A 34 3.09 -13.68 8.49
C LYS A 34 2.38 -14.81 7.75
N ARG A 35 1.16 -15.15 8.16
CA ARG A 35 0.33 -16.15 7.46
C ARG A 35 0.03 -15.75 6.01
N LEU A 36 -0.22 -14.47 5.77
CA LEU A 36 -0.45 -13.97 4.42
C LEU A 36 0.82 -14.05 3.55
N LEU A 37 1.98 -13.73 4.12
CA LEU A 37 3.27 -13.87 3.46
C LEU A 37 3.53 -15.33 3.07
N GLU A 38 3.24 -16.30 3.93
CA GLU A 38 3.33 -17.74 3.61
C GLU A 38 2.38 -18.15 2.46
N VAL A 39 1.17 -17.57 2.41
CA VAL A 39 0.24 -17.81 1.29
C VAL A 39 0.78 -17.23 0.00
N LEU A 40 1.25 -15.99 0.02
CA LEU A 40 1.86 -15.32 -1.13
C LEU A 40 3.09 -16.08 -1.64
N GLN A 41 3.93 -16.57 -0.73
CA GLN A 41 5.10 -17.39 -1.05
C GLN A 41 4.72 -18.71 -1.73
N ARG A 42 3.77 -19.45 -1.16
CA ARG A 42 3.28 -20.70 -1.78
C ARG A 42 2.62 -20.48 -3.15
N ARG A 43 2.05 -19.30 -3.37
CA ARG A 43 1.40 -18.93 -4.63
C ARG A 43 2.32 -18.19 -5.60
N GLN A 44 3.57 -17.93 -5.22
CA GLN A 44 4.55 -17.18 -6.00
C GLN A 44 4.03 -15.78 -6.43
N VAL A 45 3.36 -15.09 -5.52
CA VAL A 45 2.80 -13.76 -5.76
C VAL A 45 3.57 -12.71 -4.96
N ALA A 46 4.30 -11.84 -5.65
CA ALA A 46 4.89 -10.66 -5.04
C ALA A 46 3.79 -9.64 -4.66
N ALA A 47 4.04 -8.85 -3.63
CA ALA A 47 3.08 -7.89 -3.09
C ALA A 47 3.83 -6.68 -2.52
N THR A 48 3.14 -5.55 -2.43
CA THR A 48 3.62 -4.34 -1.78
C THR A 48 3.00 -4.22 -0.39
N PHE A 49 3.82 -4.12 0.64
CA PHE A 49 3.41 -3.97 2.03
C PHE A 49 3.59 -2.51 2.45
N ALA A 50 2.49 -1.77 2.52
CA ALA A 50 2.48 -0.38 2.93
C ALA A 50 2.37 -0.28 4.46
N MET A 51 3.33 0.41 5.08
CA MET A 51 3.41 0.55 6.54
C MET A 51 3.54 2.03 6.91
N ALA A 52 2.90 2.47 7.99
CA ALA A 52 2.99 3.85 8.44
C ALA A 52 4.43 4.24 8.82
N HIS A 53 5.18 3.30 9.43
CA HIS A 53 6.55 3.49 9.91
C HIS A 53 7.44 2.31 9.51
N PRO A 54 7.85 2.18 8.23
CA PRO A 54 8.58 1.00 7.76
C PRO A 54 9.86 0.70 8.56
N GLY A 55 10.67 1.71 8.85
CA GLY A 55 11.93 1.54 9.59
C GLY A 55 11.78 1.22 11.08
N ALA A 56 10.56 1.22 11.63
CA ALA A 56 10.28 0.82 13.01
C ALA A 56 9.44 -0.46 13.10
N ASN A 57 8.94 -0.97 11.96
CA ASN A 57 8.06 -2.12 11.91
C ASN A 57 8.87 -3.41 11.71
N LYS A 58 8.83 -4.31 12.69
CA LYS A 58 9.56 -5.59 12.64
C LYS A 58 9.17 -6.49 11.45
N LEU A 59 7.95 -6.31 10.92
CA LEU A 59 7.51 -7.02 9.72
C LEU A 59 8.27 -6.58 8.47
N ALA A 60 8.82 -5.36 8.42
CA ALA A 60 9.53 -4.87 7.25
C ALA A 60 10.74 -5.77 6.93
N GLU A 61 11.52 -6.15 7.95
CA GLU A 61 12.65 -7.08 7.78
C GLU A 61 12.19 -8.44 7.25
N THR A 62 11.09 -8.98 7.79
CA THR A 62 10.53 -10.26 7.34
C THR A 62 10.06 -10.19 5.89
N VAL A 63 9.42 -9.08 5.50
CA VAL A 63 8.95 -8.84 4.13
C VAL A 63 10.14 -8.75 3.17
N THR A 64 11.18 -8.00 3.52
CA THR A 64 12.36 -7.81 2.65
C THR A 64 13.27 -9.03 2.57
N ALA A 65 13.27 -9.89 3.59
CA ALA A 65 14.03 -11.14 3.58
C ALA A 65 13.40 -12.23 2.69
N SER A 66 12.17 -12.03 2.19
CA SER A 66 11.49 -12.96 1.30
C SER A 66 12.16 -13.04 -0.08
N GLU A 67 12.37 -14.27 -0.56
CA GLU A 67 12.94 -14.54 -1.89
C GLU A 67 12.05 -14.06 -3.04
N LEU A 68 10.75 -13.85 -2.81
CA LEU A 68 9.82 -13.34 -3.84
C LEU A 68 10.04 -11.86 -4.18
N GLY A 69 10.88 -11.14 -3.41
CA GLY A 69 11.13 -9.72 -3.64
C GLY A 69 9.89 -8.86 -3.36
N HIS A 70 9.22 -9.08 -2.23
CA HIS A 70 8.14 -8.20 -1.79
C HIS A 70 8.65 -6.76 -1.61
N GLU A 71 7.80 -5.79 -1.94
CA GLU A 71 8.12 -4.39 -1.77
C GLU A 71 7.63 -3.89 -0.40
N VAL A 72 8.40 -3.01 0.24
CA VAL A 72 7.94 -2.21 1.38
C VAL A 72 7.68 -0.78 0.92
N ALA A 73 6.50 -0.27 1.23
CA ALA A 73 6.06 1.08 0.91
C ALA A 73 5.74 1.87 2.18
N VAL A 74 5.73 3.21 2.08
CA VAL A 74 5.18 4.06 3.13
C VAL A 74 3.67 4.14 2.96
N LEU A 75 2.92 3.91 4.04
CA LEU A 75 1.49 4.19 4.13
C LEU A 75 1.30 5.62 4.63
N GLY A 76 0.66 6.45 3.82
CA GLY A 76 0.30 7.82 4.14
C GLY A 76 -1.20 7.98 4.34
N ASP A 77 -1.57 8.92 5.21
CA ASP A 77 -2.95 9.28 5.50
C ASP A 77 -3.11 10.81 5.47
N SER A 78 -4.35 11.27 5.49
CA SER A 78 -4.70 12.69 5.44
C SER A 78 -4.22 13.53 6.63
N SER A 79 -3.69 12.93 7.71
CA SER A 79 -3.12 13.69 8.84
C SER A 79 -1.76 14.33 8.50
N TRP A 80 -1.06 13.78 7.50
CA TRP A 80 0.26 14.27 7.08
C TRP A 80 0.52 14.30 5.56
N VAL A 81 -0.32 13.66 4.74
CA VAL A 81 -0.23 13.67 3.28
C VAL A 81 -1.35 14.52 2.67
N GLY A 82 -1.07 15.13 1.52
CA GLY A 82 -2.05 15.84 0.70
C GLY A 82 -2.26 17.29 1.12
N ALA A 83 -3.21 17.95 0.44
CA ALA A 83 -3.41 19.39 0.54
C ALA A 83 -3.75 19.85 1.97
N ARG A 84 -4.50 19.05 2.74
CA ARG A 84 -4.91 19.39 4.11
C ARG A 84 -3.76 19.42 5.11
N ALA A 85 -2.76 18.56 4.95
CA ALA A 85 -1.58 18.55 5.81
C ALA A 85 -0.65 19.75 5.54
N GLY A 86 -0.67 20.23 4.30
CA GLY A 86 0.23 21.28 3.82
C GLY A 86 1.64 20.78 3.53
N ARG A 87 2.33 21.49 2.62
CA ARG A 87 3.67 21.13 2.11
C ARG A 87 4.71 20.87 3.19
N THR A 88 4.80 21.74 4.20
CA THR A 88 5.84 21.66 5.24
C THR A 88 5.69 20.41 6.09
N ARG A 89 4.46 20.07 6.49
CA ARG A 89 4.18 18.85 7.26
C ARG A 89 4.46 17.63 6.39
N PHE A 90 3.94 17.60 5.17
CA PHE A 90 4.16 16.49 4.25
C PHE A 90 5.66 16.23 4.01
N ALA A 91 6.44 17.28 3.72
CA ALA A 91 7.88 17.17 3.51
C ALA A 91 8.60 16.61 4.74
N ARG A 92 8.29 17.10 5.94
CA ARG A 92 8.91 16.65 7.19
C ARG A 92 8.60 15.18 7.47
N GLU A 93 7.33 14.82 7.40
CA GLU A 93 6.83 13.48 7.72
C GLU A 93 7.30 12.43 6.71
N LEU A 94 7.33 12.79 5.42
CA LEU A 94 7.89 11.96 4.36
C LEU A 94 9.39 11.73 4.56
N ALA A 95 10.15 12.82 4.76
CA ALA A 95 11.59 12.75 4.94
C ALA A 95 11.97 11.91 6.17
N TRP A 96 11.23 12.08 7.27
CA TRP A 96 11.46 11.31 8.49
C TRP A 96 11.20 9.81 8.28
N ARG A 97 10.09 9.42 7.62
CA ARG A 97 9.78 8.00 7.32
C ARG A 97 10.78 7.37 6.37
N VAL A 98 11.13 8.06 5.28
CA VAL A 98 12.11 7.58 4.29
C VAL A 98 13.49 7.45 4.93
N ARG A 99 13.91 8.42 5.74
CA ARG A 99 15.20 8.35 6.46
C ARG A 99 15.23 7.17 7.43
N ARG A 100 14.19 7.00 8.27
CA ARG A 100 14.11 5.88 9.21
C ARG A 100 14.12 4.52 8.49
N ALA A 101 13.43 4.41 7.37
CA ALA A 101 13.46 3.21 6.55
C ALA A 101 14.88 2.94 6.00
N SER A 102 15.54 3.98 5.48
CA SER A 102 16.92 3.88 5.00
C SER A 102 17.91 3.50 6.10
N ASP A 103 17.77 4.07 7.30
CA ASP A 103 18.62 3.73 8.46
C ASP A 103 18.44 2.25 8.87
N ALA A 104 17.28 1.66 8.57
CA ALA A 104 16.98 0.23 8.75
C ALA A 104 17.35 -0.63 7.52
N GLY A 105 18.07 -0.08 6.53
CA GLY A 105 18.47 -0.80 5.32
C GLY A 105 17.36 -1.01 4.29
N LEU A 106 16.18 -0.38 4.46
CA LEU A 106 15.05 -0.50 3.55
C LEU A 106 15.14 0.55 2.43
N THR A 107 14.82 0.15 1.20
CA THR A 107 14.66 1.07 0.07
C THR A 107 13.18 1.31 -0.20
N ILE A 108 12.70 2.54 0.03
CA ILE A 108 11.31 2.92 -0.25
C ILE A 108 11.21 3.54 -1.64
N ARG A 109 10.33 2.99 -2.49
CA ARG A 109 10.06 3.49 -3.85
C ARG A 109 8.60 3.88 -4.09
N SER A 110 7.72 3.51 -3.17
CA SER A 110 6.28 3.69 -3.31
C SER A 110 5.67 4.37 -2.09
N LEU A 111 4.69 5.24 -2.35
CA LEU A 111 3.81 5.82 -1.34
C LEU A 111 2.39 5.28 -1.58
N ALA A 112 1.80 4.69 -0.56
CA ALA A 112 0.43 4.20 -0.61
C ALA A 112 -0.45 5.10 0.25
N LEU A 113 -1.58 5.55 -0.27
CA LEU A 113 -2.52 6.38 0.47
C LEU A 113 -3.63 5.49 1.05
N SER A 114 -3.87 5.64 2.36
CA SER A 114 -4.98 4.98 3.05
C SER A 114 -6.31 5.64 2.72
N ASP A 115 -6.29 6.97 2.51
CA ASP A 115 -7.38 7.85 2.11
C ASP A 115 -6.93 8.94 1.12
N GLY A 116 -7.89 9.43 0.33
CA GLY A 116 -7.69 10.59 -0.56
C GLY A 116 -6.79 10.37 -1.79
N THR A 117 -6.46 11.49 -2.43
CA THR A 117 -5.58 11.61 -3.60
C THR A 117 -4.38 12.51 -3.29
N LEU A 118 -3.32 12.37 -4.07
CA LEU A 118 -2.16 13.26 -4.01
C LEU A 118 -1.92 13.90 -5.37
N ASP A 119 -2.29 15.17 -5.47
CA ASP A 119 -2.17 15.96 -6.70
C ASP A 119 -1.14 17.09 -6.58
N ASP A 120 -0.76 17.45 -5.33
CA ASP A 120 0.18 18.53 -5.02
C ASP A 120 1.49 18.02 -4.41
N HIS A 121 2.51 18.88 -4.46
CA HIS A 121 3.83 18.67 -3.83
C HIS A 121 4.56 17.39 -4.26
N LEU A 122 4.29 16.91 -5.47
CA LEU A 122 4.89 15.72 -6.06
C LEU A 122 6.42 15.80 -6.16
N ASP A 123 6.97 17.01 -6.25
CA ASP A 123 8.41 17.25 -6.23
C ASP A 123 9.08 16.71 -4.96
N LEU A 124 8.35 16.64 -3.84
CA LEU A 124 8.82 16.00 -2.62
C LEU A 124 9.03 14.49 -2.81
N LEU A 125 8.16 13.81 -3.57
CA LEU A 125 8.31 12.39 -3.89
C LEU A 125 9.56 12.17 -4.75
N VAL A 126 9.75 13.01 -5.77
CA VAL A 126 10.94 12.97 -6.64
C VAL A 126 12.22 13.14 -5.82
N LYS A 127 12.25 14.13 -4.92
CA LYS A 127 13.38 14.37 -4.01
C LYS A 127 13.75 13.13 -3.20
N HIS A 128 12.76 12.33 -2.81
CA HIS A 128 12.94 11.09 -2.05
C HIS A 128 12.97 9.82 -2.93
N ARG A 129 13.04 9.96 -4.26
CA ARG A 129 13.08 8.86 -5.25
C ARG A 129 11.88 7.90 -5.17
N ILE A 130 10.73 8.42 -4.73
CA ILE A 130 9.46 7.72 -4.78
C ILE A 130 8.88 7.90 -6.18
N GLY A 131 8.75 6.78 -6.90
CA GLY A 131 8.34 6.75 -8.30
C GLY A 131 6.91 6.24 -8.51
N ALA A 132 6.26 5.73 -7.47
CA ALA A 132 4.89 5.22 -7.57
C ALA A 132 4.02 5.68 -6.39
N ILE A 133 2.76 5.97 -6.70
CA ILE A 133 1.70 6.29 -5.75
C ILE A 133 0.56 5.31 -5.95
N ARG A 134 0.14 4.65 -4.88
CA ARG A 134 -1.15 3.95 -4.82
C ARG A 134 -2.17 4.87 -4.17
N GLU A 135 -3.18 5.31 -4.90
CA GLU A 135 -4.25 6.13 -4.33
C GLU A 135 -5.35 5.27 -3.74
N ALA A 136 -5.96 5.77 -2.66
CA ALA A 136 -7.20 5.21 -2.16
C ALA A 136 -8.30 5.46 -3.20
N THR A 137 -9.33 4.60 -3.19
CA THR A 137 -10.57 4.87 -3.92
C THR A 137 -11.73 4.77 -2.96
N ASP A 138 -12.61 5.76 -2.99
CA ASP A 138 -13.89 5.71 -2.29
C ASP A 138 -14.97 5.02 -3.14
N ALA A 139 -14.68 4.77 -4.41
CA ALA A 139 -15.62 4.10 -5.30
C ALA A 139 -15.75 2.61 -4.93
N PRO A 140 -16.96 2.04 -5.01
CA PRO A 140 -17.17 0.64 -4.72
C PRO A 140 -16.35 -0.25 -5.69
N PRO A 141 -15.94 -1.45 -5.26
CA PRO A 141 -15.30 -2.41 -6.14
C PRO A 141 -16.22 -2.69 -7.33
N HIS A 142 -15.66 -2.68 -8.55
CA HIS A 142 -16.42 -3.01 -9.75
C HIS A 142 -15.64 -4.02 -10.59
N PRO A 143 -16.25 -5.14 -11.02
CA PRO A 143 -15.55 -6.24 -11.69
C PRO A 143 -14.93 -5.84 -13.05
N SER A 144 -15.46 -4.80 -13.70
CA SER A 144 -14.88 -4.24 -14.93
C SER A 144 -13.78 -3.20 -14.70
N ARG A 145 -13.44 -2.90 -13.44
CA ARG A 145 -12.46 -1.86 -13.12
C ARG A 145 -11.05 -2.40 -13.32
N VAL A 146 -10.44 -2.02 -14.43
CA VAL A 146 -9.05 -2.36 -14.75
C VAL A 146 -8.12 -1.36 -14.09
N ILE A 147 -7.03 -1.83 -13.48
CA ILE A 147 -5.95 -0.94 -13.03
C ILE A 147 -5.36 -0.30 -14.28
N ARG A 148 -5.42 1.02 -14.36
CA ARG A 148 -4.74 1.80 -15.40
C ARG A 148 -3.68 2.65 -14.71
N PRO A 149 -2.44 2.16 -14.56
CA PRO A 149 -1.35 2.97 -14.06
C PRO A 149 -1.18 4.16 -15.01
N GLN A 150 -1.18 5.37 -14.46
CA GLN A 150 -1.02 6.59 -15.23
C GLN A 150 0.36 7.17 -14.93
N LEU A 151 1.11 7.47 -15.98
CA LEU A 151 2.29 8.30 -15.83
C LEU A 151 1.81 9.72 -15.49
N PHE A 152 2.21 10.19 -14.33
CA PHE A 152 1.90 11.50 -13.81
C PHE A 152 3.12 12.44 -13.95
N ARG A 153 3.02 13.66 -13.40
CA ARG A 153 4.09 14.66 -13.49
C ARG A 153 5.40 14.11 -12.88
N TYR A 154 6.52 14.51 -13.48
CA TYR A 154 7.88 14.15 -13.04
C TYR A 154 8.21 12.65 -13.07
N GLY A 155 7.50 11.87 -13.90
CA GLY A 155 7.78 10.45 -14.07
C GLY A 155 7.23 9.57 -12.95
N ILE A 156 6.35 10.11 -12.11
CA ILE A 156 5.69 9.36 -11.03
C ILE A 156 4.51 8.58 -11.60
N TRP A 157 4.40 7.30 -11.29
CA TRP A 157 3.25 6.49 -11.64
C TRP A 157 2.16 6.59 -10.58
N LYS A 158 0.91 6.77 -11.00
CA LYS A 158 -0.27 6.71 -10.13
C LYS A 158 -1.11 5.49 -10.47
N ALA A 159 -1.50 4.71 -9.47
CA ALA A 159 -2.43 3.60 -9.63
C ALA A 159 -3.54 3.69 -8.57
N ALA A 160 -4.80 3.68 -9.02
CA ALA A 160 -5.94 3.62 -8.13
C ALA A 160 -6.22 2.17 -7.70
N VAL A 161 -6.60 1.99 -6.43
CA VAL A 161 -7.14 0.70 -5.96
C VAL A 161 -8.41 0.36 -6.74
N THR A 162 -8.51 -0.87 -7.26
CA THR A 162 -9.70 -1.36 -7.98
C THR A 162 -10.59 -2.24 -7.12
N CYS A 163 -10.02 -2.92 -6.13
CA CYS A 163 -10.71 -3.77 -5.17
C CYS A 163 -10.04 -3.66 -3.80
N ARG A 164 -10.85 -3.58 -2.74
CA ARG A 164 -10.39 -3.65 -1.36
C ARG A 164 -11.04 -4.85 -0.70
N LEU A 165 -10.23 -5.82 -0.27
CA LEU A 165 -10.72 -6.96 0.48
C LEU A 165 -11.09 -6.51 1.90
N PRO A 166 -12.15 -7.08 2.50
CA PRO A 166 -12.50 -6.77 3.87
C PRO A 166 -11.41 -7.29 4.80
N SER A 167 -11.06 -6.50 5.81
CA SER A 167 -10.53 -7.06 7.05
C SER A 167 -11.70 -7.27 8.03
N PRO A 168 -11.64 -8.25 8.94
CA PRO A 168 -12.64 -8.40 9.99
C PRO A 168 -12.74 -7.07 10.76
N GLY A 169 -13.83 -6.33 10.55
CA GLY A 169 -13.99 -4.94 11.01
C GLY A 169 -14.56 -3.97 9.98
N ARG A 170 -14.51 -4.29 8.67
CA ARG A 170 -15.23 -3.54 7.61
C ARG A 170 -16.17 -4.47 6.86
N LEU A 171 -17.47 -4.31 7.08
CA LEU A 171 -18.52 -4.99 6.33
C LEU A 171 -18.47 -4.62 4.83
N TRP A 172 -18.77 -5.60 3.98
CA TRP A 172 -18.91 -5.39 2.53
C TRP A 172 -20.01 -4.37 2.23
N LYS A 173 -19.73 -3.49 1.27
CA LYS A 173 -20.76 -2.92 0.40
C LYS A 173 -20.46 -3.39 -1.01
N SER A 174 -21.15 -4.46 -1.43
CA SER A 174 -21.20 -4.84 -2.84
C SER A 174 -21.87 -3.73 -3.65
N ALA A 175 -21.49 -3.58 -4.92
CA ALA A 175 -22.17 -2.70 -5.87
C ALA A 175 -23.67 -3.04 -6.01
N ASP A 176 -24.07 -4.27 -5.66
CA ASP A 176 -25.45 -4.77 -5.76
C ASP A 176 -26.24 -4.68 -4.44
N GLY A 177 -25.71 -4.00 -3.41
CA GLY A 177 -26.45 -3.77 -2.17
C GLY A 177 -26.67 -5.01 -1.28
N LEU A 178 -26.18 -6.18 -1.66
CA LEU A 178 -26.26 -7.38 -0.82
C LEU A 178 -25.10 -7.44 0.19
N VAL A 179 -25.45 -7.23 1.46
CA VAL A 179 -24.61 -7.48 2.62
C VAL A 179 -24.67 -8.97 2.91
N ALA A 180 -23.64 -9.72 2.53
CA ALA A 180 -23.48 -11.09 3.02
C ALA A 180 -22.73 -11.04 4.36
N THR A 181 -23.46 -11.31 5.43
CA THR A 181 -22.89 -11.67 6.74
C THR A 181 -22.34 -13.08 6.64
N ALA A 182 -21.07 -13.27 6.98
CA ALA A 182 -20.52 -14.56 7.38
C ALA A 182 -20.39 -14.60 8.90
#